data_AF-A0A9Q0E051-F1
#
_entry.id   AF-A0A9Q0E051-F1
#
_cell.length_a   1.000
_cell.length_b   1.000
_cell.length_c   1.000
_cell.angle_alpha   90.00
_cell.angle_beta   90.00
_cell.angle_gamma   90.00
#
_symmetry.space_group_name_H-M   'P 1'
#
loop_
_entity.id
_entity.type
_entity.pdbx_description
1 polymer ?
#
loop_
_entity_poly.entity_id
_entity_poly.type
_entity_poly.pdbx_seq_one_letter_code
_entity_poly.pdbx_strand_id
1 'polypeptide(L)'
;MRGLRAARRKAQARPLKDRELCNGPSKLCQALDIPRTFDRRDLAADPQVWLEVATGDDPGSTGPRVKRQEEEVVEEEVAVVAAARVGIESHGEWAKKPFRFYLLGNPCVSVGNREAERRTLEVTGGHSE
;
A
#
# COMPACT_ATOMS: atom_id res chain seq x y z
N MET A 1 -0.02 -14.99 -7.32
CA MET A 1 -0.72 -14.38 -6.14
C MET A 1 -1.81 -15.25 -5.51
N ARG A 2 -2.98 -15.46 -6.16
CA ARG A 2 -4.11 -16.21 -5.55
C ARG A 2 -3.76 -17.64 -5.13
N GLY A 3 -3.06 -18.40 -5.98
CA GLY A 3 -2.66 -19.79 -5.70
C GLY A 3 -1.80 -19.91 -4.44
N LEU A 4 -0.71 -19.15 -4.36
CA LEU A 4 0.20 -19.12 -3.21
C LEU A 4 -0.53 -18.71 -1.91
N ARG A 5 -1.41 -17.71 -1.98
CA ARG A 5 -2.22 -17.27 -0.82
C ARG A 5 -3.27 -18.29 -0.40
N ALA A 6 -3.83 -19.02 -1.34
CA ALA A 6 -4.81 -20.07 -1.05
C ALA A 6 -4.15 -21.32 -0.47
N ALA A 7 -2.93 -21.65 -0.89
CA ALA A 7 -2.21 -22.86 -0.48
C ALA A 7 -2.01 -22.99 1.04
N ARG A 8 -1.91 -21.87 1.77
CA ARG A 8 -1.78 -21.85 3.24
C ARG A 8 -3.12 -21.75 3.99
N ARG A 9 -4.26 -21.78 3.29
CA ARG A 9 -5.60 -21.66 3.90
C ARG A 9 -6.25 -23.03 4.02
N LYS A 10 -7.17 -23.16 4.99
CA LYS A 10 -7.99 -24.37 5.19
C LYS A 10 -8.86 -24.63 3.96
N ALA A 11 -9.11 -25.91 3.66
CA ALA A 11 -9.85 -26.35 2.47
C ALA A 11 -11.25 -25.74 2.31
N GLN A 12 -11.91 -25.32 3.40
CA GLN A 12 -13.25 -24.72 3.39
C GLN A 12 -13.23 -23.18 3.48
N ALA A 13 -12.08 -22.53 3.30
CA ALA A 13 -12.00 -21.09 3.44
C ALA A 13 -12.63 -20.38 2.24
N ARG A 14 -13.44 -19.34 2.50
CA ARG A 14 -14.09 -18.53 1.44
C ARG A 14 -13.08 -18.08 0.37
N PRO A 15 -13.45 -17.97 -0.91
CA PRO A 15 -12.58 -17.44 -1.95
C PRO A 15 -12.00 -16.06 -1.56
N LEU A 16 -10.73 -15.82 -1.89
CA LEU A 16 -10.09 -14.53 -1.65
C LEU A 16 -10.72 -13.46 -2.55
N LYS A 17 -10.96 -12.26 -2.03
CA LYS A 17 -11.19 -11.07 -2.86
C LYS A 17 -9.84 -10.48 -3.27
N ASP A 18 -9.79 -9.69 -4.36
CA ASP A 18 -8.50 -9.12 -4.82
C ASP A 18 -7.86 -8.22 -3.77
N ARG A 19 -8.67 -7.38 -3.10
CA ARG A 19 -8.21 -6.55 -1.98
C ARG A 19 -7.65 -7.35 -0.79
N GLU A 20 -7.90 -8.65 -0.70
CA GLU A 20 -7.39 -9.51 0.38
C GLU A 20 -6.05 -10.18 0.04
N LEU A 21 -5.58 -10.06 -1.21
CA LEU A 21 -4.33 -10.69 -1.64
C LEU A 21 -3.14 -10.09 -0.92
N CYS A 22 -3.03 -8.76 -0.91
CA CYS A 22 -1.84 -8.05 -0.43
C CYS A 22 -2.09 -7.08 0.73
N ASN A 23 -3.27 -7.13 1.38
CA ASN A 23 -3.64 -6.20 2.47
C ASN A 23 -3.01 -6.54 3.83
N GLY A 24 -1.69 -6.69 3.87
CA GLY A 24 -0.89 -6.87 5.09
C GLY A 24 0.53 -7.33 4.78
N PRO A 25 1.48 -7.15 5.71
CA PRO A 25 2.90 -7.44 5.46
C PRO A 25 3.14 -8.94 5.17
N SER A 26 2.73 -9.83 6.08
CA SER A 26 2.86 -11.29 5.85
C SER A 26 2.02 -11.79 4.68
N LYS A 27 0.94 -11.08 4.37
CA LYS A 27 0.01 -11.40 3.28
C LYS A 27 0.65 -11.12 1.91
N LEU A 28 1.27 -9.95 1.76
CA LEU A 28 2.05 -9.58 0.58
C LEU A 28 3.18 -10.58 0.33
N CYS A 29 3.98 -10.91 1.35
CA CYS A 29 5.07 -11.89 1.21
C CYS A 29 4.57 -13.25 0.69
N GLN A 30 3.44 -13.73 1.19
CA GLN A 30 2.84 -14.98 0.70
C GLN A 30 2.32 -14.85 -0.75
N ALA A 31 1.79 -13.70 -1.13
CA ALA A 31 1.18 -13.52 -2.45
C ALA A 31 2.23 -13.43 -3.56
N LEU A 32 3.37 -12.83 -3.24
CA LEU A 32 4.49 -12.60 -4.15
C LEU A 32 5.60 -13.65 -4.00
N ASP A 33 5.39 -14.68 -3.19
CA ASP A 33 6.40 -15.68 -2.84
C ASP A 33 7.74 -15.06 -2.43
N ILE A 34 7.72 -14.25 -1.36
CA ILE A 34 8.90 -13.66 -0.75
C ILE A 34 9.30 -14.55 0.44
N PRO A 35 10.16 -15.58 0.24
CA PRO A 35 10.69 -16.40 1.31
C PRO A 35 11.78 -15.66 2.10
N ARG A 36 12.19 -16.25 3.23
CA ARG A 36 13.29 -15.72 4.05
C ARG A 36 14.63 -15.64 3.31
N THR A 37 14.82 -16.40 2.24
CA THR A 37 16.05 -16.38 1.43
C THR A 37 16.26 -15.07 0.66
N PHE A 38 15.29 -14.17 0.67
CA PHE A 38 15.39 -12.82 0.11
C PHE A 38 15.96 -11.81 1.12
N ASP A 39 16.15 -12.21 2.39
CA ASP A 39 16.77 -11.37 3.41
C ASP A 39 18.17 -10.91 2.97
N ARG A 40 18.45 -9.62 3.15
CA ARG A 40 19.71 -8.93 2.80
C ARG A 40 20.11 -8.95 1.31
N ARG A 41 19.20 -9.33 0.41
CA ARG A 41 19.44 -9.16 -1.03
C ARG A 41 19.31 -7.70 -1.44
N ASP A 42 19.97 -7.33 -2.53
CA ASP A 42 19.95 -5.97 -3.06
C ASP A 42 18.75 -5.77 -4.00
N LEU A 43 17.75 -5.00 -3.54
CA LEU A 43 16.53 -4.71 -4.31
C LEU A 43 16.80 -3.93 -5.61
N ALA A 44 17.95 -3.26 -5.74
CA ALA A 44 18.32 -2.52 -6.94
C ALA A 44 18.98 -3.38 -8.02
N ALA A 45 19.46 -4.58 -7.67
CA ALA A 45 20.22 -5.45 -8.56
C ALA A 45 19.71 -6.90 -8.62
N ASP A 46 18.78 -7.30 -7.75
CA ASP A 46 18.24 -8.66 -7.70
C ASP A 46 17.36 -8.96 -8.93
N PRO A 47 17.63 -10.05 -9.68
CA PRO A 47 16.87 -10.39 -10.88
C PRO A 47 15.50 -11.02 -10.60
N GLN A 48 15.21 -11.40 -9.35
CA GLN A 48 13.97 -12.05 -8.93
C GLN A 48 13.00 -11.08 -8.24
N VAL A 49 13.47 -9.93 -7.75
CA VAL A 49 12.63 -8.90 -7.13
C VAL A 49 13.21 -7.51 -7.37
N TRP A 50 12.36 -6.59 -7.82
CA TRP A 50 12.72 -5.20 -8.08
C TRP A 50 11.54 -4.28 -7.81
N LEU A 51 11.78 -2.96 -7.84
CA LEU A 51 10.75 -1.93 -7.85
C LEU A 51 10.76 -1.21 -9.20
N GLU A 52 9.58 -0.97 -9.74
CA GLU A 52 9.39 -0.21 -10.97
C GLU A 52 8.83 1.17 -10.65
N VAL A 53 9.21 2.16 -11.46
CA VAL A 53 8.58 3.48 -11.43
C VAL A 53 7.20 3.34 -12.06
N ALA A 54 6.16 3.75 -11.33
CA ALA A 54 4.80 3.72 -11.86
C ALA A 54 4.69 4.63 -13.10
N THR A 55 4.33 4.04 -14.24
CA THR A 55 4.02 4.78 -15.48
C THR A 55 2.51 4.99 -15.61
N GLY A 56 2.08 6.03 -16.34
CA GLY A 56 0.66 6.36 -16.51
C GLY A 56 -0.20 5.24 -17.10
N ASP A 57 0.42 4.30 -17.83
CA ASP A 57 -0.25 3.17 -18.47
C ASP A 57 -0.33 1.91 -17.59
N ASP A 58 0.21 1.93 -16.36
CA ASP A 58 0.16 0.78 -15.47
C ASP A 58 -1.27 0.59 -14.92
N PRO A 59 -1.96 -0.52 -15.24
CA PRO A 59 -3.32 -0.79 -14.78
C PRO A 59 -3.45 -0.91 -13.25
N GLY A 60 -2.34 -1.12 -12.54
CA GLY A 60 -2.27 -1.16 -11.07
C GLY A 60 -1.89 0.17 -10.41
N SER A 61 -1.50 1.19 -11.19
CA SER A 61 -1.11 2.48 -10.63
C SER A 61 -2.33 3.22 -10.09
N THR A 62 -2.36 3.30 -8.75
CA THR A 62 -3.20 4.22 -7.96
C THR A 62 -2.40 5.45 -7.50
N GLY A 63 -1.16 5.59 -7.99
CA GLY A 63 -0.35 6.79 -7.85
C GLY A 63 -0.83 7.91 -8.79
N PRO A 64 -0.22 9.11 -8.71
CA PRO A 64 -0.56 10.23 -9.58
C PRO A 64 -0.53 9.78 -11.03
N ARG A 65 -1.67 9.84 -11.72
CA ARG A 65 -1.72 9.56 -13.16
C ARG A 65 -1.30 10.83 -13.87
N VAL A 66 -0.11 10.81 -14.48
CA VAL A 66 0.23 11.79 -15.51
C VAL A 66 -0.65 11.48 -16.72
N LYS A 67 -1.83 12.12 -16.80
CA LYS A 67 -2.64 12.08 -18.02
C LYS A 67 -1.90 12.94 -19.04
N ARG A 68 -1.30 12.32 -20.06
CA ARG A 68 -0.93 13.04 -21.29
C ARG A 68 -2.21 13.28 -22.08
N GLN A 69 -2.93 14.33 -21.74
CA GLN A 69 -3.73 15.04 -22.75
C GLN A 69 -2.81 16.10 -23.34
N GLU A 70 -2.88 16.27 -24.66
CA GLU A 70 -2.08 17.27 -25.39
C GLU A 70 -2.20 18.62 -24.67
N GLU A 71 -1.06 19.07 -24.12
CA GLU A 71 -0.78 20.40 -23.53
C GLU A 71 -1.05 20.70 -22.04
N GLU A 72 -1.64 19.81 -21.21
CA GLU A 72 -1.67 20.05 -19.74
C GLU A 72 -1.39 18.79 -18.91
N VAL A 73 -0.29 18.82 -18.13
CA VAL A 73 0.03 17.81 -17.12
C VAL A 73 -0.79 18.11 -15.87
N VAL A 74 -1.94 17.44 -15.71
CA VAL A 74 -2.68 17.46 -14.45
C VAL A 74 -2.17 16.33 -13.57
N GLU A 75 -1.28 16.65 -12.62
CA GLU A 75 -0.89 15.72 -11.56
C GLU A 75 -2.08 15.53 -10.62
N GLU A 76 -2.74 14.37 -10.70
CA GLU A 76 -3.78 14.02 -9.74
C GLU A 76 -3.09 13.76 -8.39
N GLU A 77 -3.11 14.75 -7.49
CA GLU A 77 -2.47 14.65 -6.17
C GLU A 77 -3.07 13.50 -5.38
N VAL A 78 -2.23 12.51 -5.07
CA VAL A 78 -2.64 11.38 -4.22
C VAL A 78 -2.42 11.76 -2.76
N ALA A 79 -3.51 11.89 -2.01
CA ALA A 79 -3.44 12.18 -0.58
C ALA A 79 -2.81 11.02 0.21
N VAL A 80 -1.69 11.31 0.89
CA VAL A 80 -0.96 10.36 1.75
C VAL A 80 -1.35 10.59 3.21
N VAL A 81 -1.88 9.54 3.85
CA VAL A 81 -2.22 9.55 5.27
C VAL A 81 -1.00 9.15 6.09
N ALA A 82 -0.62 10.00 7.05
CA ALA A 82 0.38 9.68 8.07
C ALA A 82 -0.31 9.28 9.39
N ALA A 83 -0.06 8.06 9.87
CA ALA A 83 -0.74 7.47 11.02
C ALA A 83 0.21 6.70 11.95
N ALA A 84 -0.28 6.36 13.15
CA ALA A 84 0.40 5.43 14.04
C ALA A 84 0.63 4.06 13.36
N ARG A 85 1.74 3.41 13.72
CA ARG A 85 2.07 2.04 13.25
C ARG A 85 1.15 1.01 13.91
N VAL A 86 0.99 -0.15 13.27
CA VAL A 86 0.13 -1.24 13.73
C VAL A 86 0.94 -2.23 14.56
N GLY A 87 0.42 -2.70 15.70
CA GLY A 87 1.00 -3.81 16.46
C GLY A 87 2.22 -3.43 17.30
N ILE A 88 2.35 -2.16 17.67
CA ILE A 88 3.46 -1.64 18.49
C ILE A 88 2.98 -0.85 19.72
N GLU A 89 1.74 -1.07 20.15
CA GLU A 89 1.06 -0.31 21.21
C GLU A 89 1.84 -0.30 22.54
N SER A 90 2.65 -1.35 22.78
CA SER A 90 3.51 -1.50 23.96
C SER A 90 4.76 -0.59 23.97
N HIS A 91 5.05 0.15 22.89
CA HIS A 91 6.30 0.90 22.73
C HIS A 91 6.19 2.40 23.10
N GLY A 92 5.37 2.71 24.10
CA GLY A 92 5.28 4.05 24.71
C GLY A 92 5.00 5.18 23.72
N GLU A 93 5.79 6.24 23.77
CA GLU A 93 5.65 7.41 22.88
C GLU A 93 5.78 7.06 21.38
N TRP A 94 6.59 6.05 21.05
CA TRP A 94 6.86 5.64 19.66
C TRP A 94 5.69 4.91 19.02
N ALA A 95 4.74 4.43 19.83
CA ALA A 95 3.47 3.87 19.36
C ALA A 95 2.56 4.95 18.76
N LYS A 96 2.66 6.20 19.23
CA LYS A 96 1.80 7.31 18.81
C LYS A 96 2.34 8.11 17.63
N LYS A 97 3.63 7.97 17.30
CA LYS A 97 4.27 8.72 16.21
C LYS A 97 3.70 8.34 14.83
N PRO A 98 3.53 9.30 13.91
CA PRO A 98 2.89 9.08 12.61
C PRO A 98 3.86 8.46 11.58
N PHE A 99 4.42 7.29 11.91
CA PHE A 99 5.44 6.61 11.11
C PHE A 99 4.88 5.45 10.28
N ARG A 100 3.61 5.56 9.86
CA ARG A 100 2.99 4.67 8.90
C ARG A 100 2.27 5.49 7.85
N PHE A 101 2.56 5.22 6.59
CA PHE A 101 2.04 5.96 5.45
C PHE A 101 1.18 5.04 4.59
N TYR A 102 0.09 5.56 4.06
CA TYR A 102 -0.75 4.87 3.08
C TYR A 102 -1.59 5.84 2.27
N LEU A 103 -2.07 5.40 1.10
CA LEU A 103 -2.93 6.20 0.23
C LEU A 103 -4.34 6.28 0.81
N LEU A 104 -4.87 7.50 0.93
CA LEU A 104 -6.23 7.74 1.40
C LEU A 104 -7.26 7.02 0.52
N GLY A 105 -8.26 6.38 1.13
CA GLY A 105 -9.33 5.70 0.40
C GLY A 105 -8.93 4.39 -0.30
N ASN A 106 -7.66 3.99 -0.28
CA ASN A 106 -7.21 2.78 -0.98
C ASN A 106 -7.75 1.50 -0.30
N PRO A 107 -8.55 0.66 -1.01
CA PRO A 107 -9.23 -0.51 -0.41
C PRO A 107 -8.28 -1.66 -0.04
N CYS A 108 -7.03 -1.63 -0.50
CA CYS A 108 -6.00 -2.62 -0.21
C CYS A 108 -5.21 -2.31 1.06
N VAL A 109 -5.44 -1.16 1.71
CA VAL A 109 -4.83 -0.83 3.01
C VAL A 109 -5.28 -1.84 4.06
N SER A 110 -4.32 -2.36 4.84
CA SER A 110 -4.56 -3.42 5.82
C SER A 110 -5.41 -2.97 7.00
N VAL A 111 -5.11 -1.78 7.54
CA VAL A 111 -5.75 -1.18 8.72
C VAL A 111 -5.86 0.34 8.49
N GLY A 112 -7.07 0.83 8.24
CA GLY A 112 -7.32 2.27 8.16
C GLY A 112 -7.20 2.96 9.53
N ASN A 113 -7.03 4.28 9.51
CA ASN A 113 -7.02 5.15 10.69
C ASN A 113 -7.92 6.34 10.40
N ARG A 114 -9.18 6.24 10.83
CA ARG A 114 -10.23 7.23 10.54
C ARG A 114 -9.89 8.65 11.02
N GLU A 115 -9.14 8.77 12.11
CA GLU A 115 -8.73 10.08 12.63
C GLU A 115 -7.66 10.71 11.75
N ALA A 116 -6.63 9.94 11.39
CA ALA A 116 -5.58 10.41 10.48
C ALA A 116 -6.13 10.71 9.08
N GLU A 117 -7.07 9.89 8.58
CA GLU A 117 -7.76 10.10 7.31
C GLU A 117 -8.56 11.41 7.32
N ARG A 118 -9.33 11.67 8.38
CA ARG A 118 -10.06 12.93 8.52
C ARG A 118 -9.12 14.14 8.55
N ARG A 119 -8.04 14.09 9.32
CA ARG A 119 -7.04 15.17 9.36
C ARG A 119 -6.40 15.39 7.99
N THR A 120 -6.15 14.33 7.24
CA THR A 120 -5.60 14.42 5.88
C THR A 120 -6.61 15.11 4.96
N LEU A 121 -7.89 14.72 5.00
CA LEU A 121 -8.97 15.36 4.24
C LEU A 121 -9.16 16.84 4.56
N GLU A 122 -9.05 17.22 5.84
CA GLU A 122 -9.13 18.62 6.28
C GLU A 122 -7.99 19.47 5.69
N VAL A 123 -6.78 18.90 5.60
CA VAL A 123 -5.60 19.57 5.03
C VAL A 123 -5.69 19.67 3.50
N THR A 124 -6.08 18.60 2.83
CA THR A 124 -6.15 18.55 1.35
C THR A 124 -7.38 19.29 0.80
N GLY A 125 -8.49 19.34 1.56
CA GLY A 125 -9.73 20.03 1.17
C GLY A 125 -9.71 21.54 1.40
N GLY A 126 -8.70 22.08 2.08
CA GLY A 126 -8.55 23.52 2.34
C GLY A 126 -7.85 24.32 1.23
N HIS A 127 -7.50 23.69 0.11
CA HIS A 127 -6.72 24.30 -0.99
C HIS A 127 -7.55 24.61 -2.26
N SER A 128 -8.89 24.58 -2.17
CA SER A 128 -9.78 25.06 -3.23
C SER A 128 -10.34 26.43 -2.87
N GLU A 129 -9.62 27.49 -3.26
CA GLU A 129 -10.16 28.84 -3.49
C GLU A 129 -10.51 29.03 -4.97
#